data_AF-A0AB38AJ05-F1
#
_entry.id   AF-A0AB38AJ05-F1
#
_cell.length_a   1.000
_cell.length_b   1.000
_cell.length_c   1.000
_cell.angle_alpha   90.00
_cell.angle_beta   90.00
_cell.angle_gamma   90.00
#
_symmetry.space_group_name_H-M   'P 1'
#
loop_
_entity.id
_entity.type
_entity.pdbx_description
1 polymer ?
#
loop_
_entity_poly.entity_id
_entity_poly.type
_entity_poly.pdbx_seq_one_letter_code
_entity_poly.pdbx_strand_id
1 'polypeptide(L)'
;MASVTPPSPLATPPSKATSARTRAPDRSPGLAPPSERLIVVVSTAKRTLEMQLLLGPDEAVPVAGRFSYRSDRPYEVEVAFISRGRTVATWLFARELLLAGLHGEAGEGDVRVWPFRRPGEPRRVHIELSTDDSICELSVRASELTPWLEQTAAIVPPGHEGHYLDLDTHLARLLAGKC
;
A
#
# COMPACT_ATOMS: atom_id res chain seq x y z
N MET A 1 -2.91 58.15 -7.62
CA MET A 1 -3.23 59.08 -6.52
C MET A 1 -4.67 59.51 -6.68
N ALA A 2 -5.55 59.19 -5.72
CA ALA A 2 -6.93 59.68 -5.67
C ALA A 2 -7.38 59.84 -4.21
N SER A 3 -7.45 61.10 -3.80
CA SER A 3 -8.43 61.79 -2.94
C SER A 3 -9.03 61.15 -1.67
N VAL A 4 -8.57 61.70 -0.52
CA VAL A 4 -9.22 62.16 0.74
C VAL A 4 -10.76 62.40 0.65
N THR A 5 -11.63 62.18 1.67
CA THR A 5 -11.93 63.01 2.90
C THR A 5 -13.07 62.34 3.76
N PRO A 6 -13.50 62.83 4.96
CA PRO A 6 -13.65 62.08 6.23
C PRO A 6 -15.14 62.00 6.72
N PRO A 7 -15.44 61.69 8.00
CA PRO A 7 -15.68 62.79 8.97
C PRO A 7 -15.28 62.49 10.44
N SER A 8 -15.48 63.52 11.27
CA SER A 8 -14.95 63.80 12.62
C SER A 8 -15.94 63.46 13.78
N PRO A 9 -15.63 63.74 15.08
CA PRO A 9 -15.97 62.90 16.25
C PRO A 9 -17.15 63.41 17.11
N LEU A 10 -17.59 62.62 18.12
CA LEU A 10 -18.10 63.16 19.39
C LEU A 10 -18.11 62.14 20.55
N ALA A 11 -17.57 62.55 21.71
CA ALA A 11 -17.61 61.87 23.02
C ALA A 11 -18.91 62.24 23.79
N THR A 12 -19.45 61.47 24.75
CA THR A 12 -19.10 61.40 26.21
C THR A 12 -20.25 60.65 26.97
N PRO A 13 -20.06 60.06 28.19
CA PRO A 13 -20.94 59.08 28.88
C PRO A 13 -21.82 59.75 30.00
N PRO A 14 -22.24 59.14 31.15
CA PRO A 14 -22.39 57.74 31.65
C PRO A 14 -23.79 57.43 32.31
N SER A 15 -24.06 56.19 32.78
CA SER A 15 -24.59 55.86 34.14
C SER A 15 -25.03 54.37 34.32
N LYS A 16 -25.00 53.92 35.59
CA LYS A 16 -25.04 52.56 36.18
C LYS A 16 -26.42 51.85 36.18
N ALA A 17 -26.40 50.50 36.18
CA ALA A 17 -27.29 49.60 36.95
C ALA A 17 -26.71 48.16 36.95
N THR A 18 -26.06 47.70 38.03
CA THR A 18 -26.56 46.77 39.08
C THR A 18 -27.23 45.46 38.63
N SER A 19 -26.52 44.35 38.87
CA SER A 19 -26.89 42.95 39.16
C SER A 19 -28.18 42.30 38.63
N ALA A 20 -27.99 41.21 37.88
CA ALA A 20 -28.69 39.94 38.15
C ALA A 20 -27.80 38.74 37.76
N ARG A 21 -27.37 37.98 38.76
CA ARG A 21 -26.63 36.72 38.61
C ARG A 21 -27.65 35.61 38.33
N THR A 22 -27.72 35.13 37.09
CA THR A 22 -28.45 33.90 36.74
C THR A 22 -27.45 32.78 36.52
N ARG A 23 -27.54 31.75 37.37
CA ARG A 23 -26.73 30.53 37.37
C ARG A 23 -27.06 29.71 36.11
N ALA A 24 -26.08 29.53 35.22
CA ALA A 24 -26.18 28.59 34.11
C ALA A 24 -26.18 27.14 34.64
N PRO A 25 -26.92 26.20 34.01
CA PRO A 25 -26.91 24.80 34.41
C PRO A 25 -25.56 24.15 34.08
N ASP A 26 -25.15 23.27 34.99
CA ASP A 26 -23.96 22.43 34.94
C ASP A 26 -23.93 21.60 33.64
N ARG A 27 -23.04 21.96 32.71
CA ARG A 27 -22.69 21.10 31.58
C ARG A 27 -21.62 20.13 32.07
N SER A 28 -22.06 19.00 32.61
CA SER A 28 -21.20 17.83 32.70
C SER A 28 -20.65 17.52 31.30
N PRO A 29 -19.33 17.33 31.13
CA PRO A 29 -18.77 16.96 29.84
C PRO A 29 -19.25 15.54 29.53
N GLY A 30 -20.15 15.43 28.55
CA GLY A 30 -20.59 14.16 28.02
C GLY A 30 -19.36 13.36 27.60
N LEU A 31 -19.20 12.18 28.20
CA LEU A 31 -18.26 11.15 27.81
C LEU A 31 -18.37 10.96 26.29
N ALA A 32 -17.30 11.28 25.55
CA ALA A 32 -17.22 10.98 24.13
C ALA A 32 -17.57 9.50 23.92
N PRO A 33 -18.39 9.15 22.91
CA PRO A 33 -18.68 7.76 22.64
C PRO A 33 -17.37 6.99 22.43
N PRO A 34 -17.26 5.73 22.89
CA PRO A 34 -16.07 4.94 22.65
C PRO A 34 -15.87 4.88 21.14
N SER A 35 -14.70 5.34 20.67
CA SER A 35 -14.29 5.25 19.28
C SER A 35 -14.57 3.82 18.81
N GLU A 36 -15.54 3.67 17.89
CA GLU A 36 -15.85 2.38 17.29
C GLU A 36 -14.53 1.81 16.80
N ARG A 37 -14.09 0.73 17.44
CA ARG A 37 -12.86 0.06 17.11
C ARG A 37 -13.12 -0.58 15.75
N LEU A 38 -12.82 0.17 14.68
CA LEU A 38 -12.99 -0.31 13.31
C LEU A 38 -12.26 -1.64 13.24
N ILE A 39 -13.00 -2.74 13.10
CA ILE A 39 -12.41 -4.02 12.77
C ILE A 39 -11.84 -3.79 11.37
N VAL A 40 -10.54 -3.53 11.29
CA VAL A 40 -9.85 -3.49 9.99
C VAL A 40 -9.86 -4.93 9.50
N VAL A 41 -10.84 -5.25 8.65
CA VAL A 41 -10.91 -6.55 8.00
C VAL A 41 -9.74 -6.61 7.04
N VAL A 42 -8.70 -7.37 7.40
CA VAL A 42 -7.57 -7.62 6.52
C VAL A 42 -8.01 -8.60 5.44
N SER A 43 -8.19 -8.10 4.24
CA SER A 43 -8.47 -8.90 3.05
C SER A 43 -7.17 -9.51 2.54
N THR A 44 -7.22 -10.78 2.11
CA THR A 44 -6.03 -11.49 1.63
C THR A 44 -6.30 -12.22 0.34
N ALA A 45 -5.31 -12.28 -0.54
CA ALA A 45 -5.30 -13.18 -1.69
C ALA A 45 -4.07 -14.08 -1.60
N LYS A 46 -4.27 -15.39 -1.75
CA LYS A 46 -3.18 -16.37 -1.75
C LYS A 46 -3.37 -17.36 -2.88
N ARG A 47 -2.30 -17.64 -3.63
CA ARG A 47 -2.33 -18.63 -4.70
C ARG A 47 -0.95 -19.23 -4.92
N THR A 48 -0.90 -20.52 -5.19
CA THR A 48 0.32 -21.18 -5.65
C THR A 48 0.29 -21.22 -7.18
N LEU A 49 1.33 -20.68 -7.80
CA LEU A 49 1.50 -20.64 -9.25
C LEU A 49 2.66 -21.56 -9.66
N GLU A 50 2.52 -22.19 -10.82
CA GLU A 50 3.58 -22.98 -11.41
C GLU A 50 4.61 -22.06 -12.07
N MET A 51 5.87 -22.26 -11.72
CA MET A 51 6.99 -21.45 -12.19
C MET A 51 8.12 -22.34 -12.70
N GLN A 52 9.08 -21.72 -13.37
CA GLN A 52 10.30 -22.35 -13.83
C GLN A 52 11.49 -21.52 -13.39
N LEU A 53 12.46 -22.15 -12.76
CA LEU A 53 13.79 -21.59 -12.55
C LEU A 53 14.61 -21.83 -13.83
N LEU A 54 15.08 -20.77 -14.46
CA LEU A 54 15.86 -20.83 -15.70
C LEU A 54 17.35 -20.95 -15.35
N LEU A 55 17.97 -22.04 -15.78
CA LEU A 55 19.40 -22.31 -15.56
C LEU A 55 20.25 -22.01 -16.81
N GLY A 56 19.60 -21.85 -17.96
CA GLY A 56 20.21 -21.57 -19.24
C GLY A 56 19.14 -21.42 -20.33
N PRO A 57 19.55 -21.26 -21.60
CA PRO A 57 18.63 -20.97 -22.71
C PRO A 57 17.57 -22.06 -22.94
N ASP A 58 17.93 -23.33 -22.71
CA ASP A 58 17.05 -24.48 -22.88
C ASP A 58 16.95 -25.37 -21.63
N GLU A 59 17.46 -24.88 -20.48
CA GLU A 59 17.43 -25.61 -19.22
C GLU A 59 16.57 -24.89 -18.19
N ALA A 60 15.55 -25.58 -17.69
CA ALA A 60 14.65 -25.06 -16.68
C ALA A 60 14.22 -26.15 -15.69
N VAL A 61 14.10 -25.77 -14.41
CA VAL A 61 13.64 -26.65 -13.33
C VAL A 61 12.28 -26.17 -12.83
N PRO A 62 11.27 -27.05 -12.70
CA PRO A 62 9.98 -26.66 -12.15
C PRO A 62 10.11 -26.27 -10.68
N VAL A 63 9.53 -25.12 -10.34
CA VAL A 63 9.42 -24.62 -8.97
C VAL A 63 8.02 -24.05 -8.77
N ALA A 64 7.51 -24.06 -7.54
CA ALA A 64 6.22 -23.44 -7.23
C ALA A 64 6.44 -22.10 -6.53
N GLY A 65 5.66 -21.08 -6.90
CA GLY A 65 5.63 -19.80 -6.19
C GLY A 65 4.33 -19.66 -5.42
N ARG A 66 4.38 -19.56 -4.09
CA ARG A 66 3.20 -19.24 -3.28
C ARG A 66 3.11 -17.74 -3.08
N PHE A 67 2.26 -17.09 -3.88
CA PHE A 67 1.99 -15.67 -3.85
C PHE A 67 0.97 -15.35 -2.76
N SER A 68 1.27 -14.35 -1.93
CA SER A 68 0.44 -13.90 -0.81
C SER A 68 0.37 -12.38 -0.79
N TYR A 69 -0.86 -11.87 -0.72
CA TYR A 69 -1.17 -10.45 -0.63
C TYR A 69 -2.06 -10.20 0.60
N ARG A 70 -1.86 -9.05 1.26
CA ARG A 70 -2.67 -8.60 2.39
C ARG A 70 -2.97 -7.12 2.25
N SER A 71 -4.22 -6.73 2.50
CA SER A 71 -4.65 -5.33 2.37
C SER A 71 -3.99 -4.39 3.39
N ASP A 72 -3.52 -4.89 4.53
CA ASP A 72 -2.80 -4.11 5.55
C ASP A 72 -1.31 -3.90 5.23
N ARG A 73 -0.82 -4.52 4.15
CA ARG A 73 0.46 -4.21 3.52
C ARG A 73 0.24 -4.05 2.01
N PRO A 74 -0.47 -2.99 1.61
CA PRO A 74 -1.10 -2.92 0.29
C PRO A 74 -0.10 -2.81 -0.88
N TYR A 75 1.15 -2.46 -0.59
CA TYR A 75 2.23 -2.36 -1.56
C TYR A 75 3.05 -3.66 -1.72
N GLU A 76 2.89 -4.63 -0.82
CA GLU A 76 3.73 -5.82 -0.74
C GLU A 76 3.03 -7.05 -1.34
N VAL A 77 3.80 -7.81 -2.13
CA VAL A 77 3.47 -9.19 -2.51
C VAL A 77 4.57 -10.10 -1.97
N GLU A 78 4.21 -11.01 -1.08
CA GLU A 78 5.12 -12.05 -0.58
C GLU A 78 5.05 -13.28 -1.49
N VAL A 79 6.20 -13.75 -1.95
CA VAL A 79 6.32 -14.98 -2.75
C VAL A 79 7.27 -15.93 -2.05
N ALA A 80 6.74 -17.06 -1.59
CA ALA A 80 7.54 -18.17 -1.12
C ALA A 80 7.83 -19.14 -2.27
N PHE A 81 9.09 -19.26 -2.66
CA PHE A 81 9.55 -20.22 -3.66
C PHE A 81 9.69 -21.60 -3.00
N ILE A 82 9.04 -22.60 -3.59
CA ILE A 82 8.94 -23.95 -3.05
C ILE A 82 9.55 -24.92 -4.06
N SER A 83 10.49 -25.73 -3.59
CA SER A 83 11.10 -26.82 -4.35
C SER A 83 11.11 -28.08 -3.50
N ARG A 84 10.72 -29.22 -4.09
CA ARG A 84 10.66 -30.53 -3.40
C ARG A 84 9.92 -30.49 -2.05
N GLY A 85 8.82 -29.74 -1.99
CA GLY A 85 7.98 -29.61 -0.79
C GLY A 85 8.55 -28.71 0.32
N ARG A 86 9.67 -28.03 0.10
CA ARG A 86 10.28 -27.09 1.06
C ARG A 86 10.32 -25.69 0.50
N THR A 87 10.10 -24.69 1.35
CA THR A 87 10.35 -23.29 0.99
C THR A 87 11.86 -23.08 0.93
N VAL A 88 12.37 -22.68 -0.23
CA VAL A 88 13.79 -22.43 -0.46
C VAL A 88 14.16 -20.98 -0.26
N ALA A 89 13.24 -20.06 -0.56
CA ALA A 89 13.40 -18.62 -0.37
C ALA A 89 12.04 -17.94 -0.27
N THR A 90 11.99 -16.81 0.43
CA THR A 90 10.82 -15.92 0.46
C THR A 90 11.26 -14.53 0.06
N TRP A 91 10.57 -13.95 -0.92
CA TRP A 91 10.83 -12.62 -1.45
C TRP A 91 9.63 -11.72 -1.27
N LEU A 92 9.90 -10.43 -1.03
CA LEU A 92 8.89 -9.37 -1.04
C LEU A 92 9.07 -8.56 -2.31
N PHE A 93 7.97 -8.40 -3.04
CA PHE A 93 7.91 -7.62 -4.27
C PHE A 93 7.02 -6.41 -4.06
N ALA A 94 7.36 -5.30 -4.71
CA ALA A 94 6.39 -4.25 -4.93
C ALA A 94 5.27 -4.80 -5.83
N ARG A 95 4.02 -4.67 -5.38
CA ARG A 95 2.84 -5.07 -6.18
C ARG A 95 2.83 -4.38 -7.54
N GLU A 96 3.12 -3.08 -7.55
CA GLU A 96 3.15 -2.27 -8.77
C GLU A 96 4.26 -2.72 -9.74
N LEU A 97 5.39 -3.21 -9.24
CA LEU A 97 6.45 -3.75 -10.08
C LEU A 97 5.96 -4.99 -10.87
N LEU A 98 5.22 -5.88 -10.20
CA LEU A 98 4.64 -7.05 -10.85
C LEU A 98 3.56 -6.65 -11.88
N LEU A 99 2.71 -5.66 -11.55
CA LEU A 99 1.69 -5.13 -12.46
C LEU A 99 2.29 -4.46 -13.71
N ALA A 100 3.34 -3.66 -13.54
CA ALA A 100 4.07 -3.04 -14.63
C ALA A 100 4.76 -4.09 -15.52
N GLY A 101 5.39 -5.09 -14.87
CA GLY A 101 6.04 -6.23 -15.51
C GLY A 101 5.11 -7.12 -16.35
N LEU A 102 3.79 -7.04 -16.13
CA LEU A 102 2.80 -7.69 -17.01
C LEU A 102 2.73 -7.03 -18.38
N HIS A 103 3.17 -5.78 -18.56
CA HIS A 103 2.93 -4.99 -19.78
C HIS A 103 4.21 -4.56 -20.47
N GLY A 104 5.27 -4.31 -19.71
CA GLY A 104 6.59 -3.92 -20.23
C GLY A 104 7.71 -4.33 -19.28
N GLU A 105 8.93 -4.01 -19.64
CA GLU A 105 10.07 -4.16 -18.73
C GLU A 105 9.97 -3.15 -17.60
N ALA A 106 10.10 -3.63 -16.36
CA ALA A 106 10.09 -2.84 -15.14
C ALA A 106 11.13 -3.41 -14.17
N GLY A 107 11.76 -2.56 -13.37
CA GLY A 107 12.75 -2.98 -12.39
C GLY A 107 12.89 -1.98 -11.26
N GLU A 108 13.18 -2.49 -10.06
CA GLU A 108 13.46 -1.69 -8.86
C GLU A 108 14.48 -2.45 -8.01
N GLY A 109 15.62 -1.81 -7.72
CA GLY A 109 16.73 -2.42 -6.99
C GLY A 109 17.15 -3.77 -7.59
N ASP A 110 17.04 -4.81 -6.78
CA ASP A 110 17.47 -6.18 -7.07
C ASP A 110 16.49 -6.99 -7.92
N VAL A 111 15.36 -6.40 -8.33
CA VAL A 111 14.30 -7.12 -9.03
C VAL A 111 14.03 -6.50 -10.39
N ARG A 112 14.01 -7.34 -11.42
CA ARG A 112 13.52 -6.98 -12.76
C ARG A 112 12.42 -7.91 -13.20
N VAL A 113 11.40 -7.37 -13.85
CA VAL A 113 10.22 -8.10 -14.32
C VAL A 113 9.87 -7.65 -15.73
N TRP A 114 9.68 -8.59 -16.64
CA TRP A 114 9.32 -8.27 -18.02
C TRP A 114 8.47 -9.37 -18.67
N PRO A 115 7.60 -9.02 -19.63
CA PRO A 115 6.87 -10.01 -20.40
C PRO A 115 7.79 -10.67 -21.43
N PHE A 116 7.64 -11.98 -21.61
CA PHE A 116 8.39 -12.74 -22.60
C PHE A 116 7.48 -13.74 -23.32
N ARG A 117 7.75 -13.94 -24.61
CA ARG A 117 7.00 -14.89 -25.43
C ARG A 117 7.90 -15.45 -26.53
N ARG A 118 8.17 -16.76 -26.47
CA ARG A 118 8.78 -17.48 -27.59
C ARG A 118 7.70 -17.77 -28.65
N PRO A 119 8.04 -17.76 -29.95
CA PRO A 119 7.12 -18.19 -31.00
C PRO A 119 6.56 -19.59 -30.71
N GLY A 120 5.24 -19.75 -30.81
CA GLY A 120 4.57 -21.04 -30.55
C GLY A 120 4.35 -21.38 -29.07
N GLU A 121 4.86 -20.57 -28.14
CA GLU A 121 4.71 -20.81 -26.69
C GLU A 121 3.69 -19.85 -26.03
N PRO A 122 3.11 -20.24 -24.88
CA PRO A 122 2.28 -19.35 -24.09
C PRO A 122 3.10 -18.15 -23.57
N ARG A 123 2.43 -17.00 -23.43
CA ARG A 123 3.03 -15.80 -22.85
C ARG A 123 3.45 -16.06 -21.41
N ARG A 124 4.67 -15.67 -21.08
CA ARG A 124 5.26 -15.75 -19.74
C ARG A 124 5.65 -14.36 -19.24
N VAL A 125 5.86 -14.26 -17.95
CA VAL A 125 6.47 -13.12 -17.27
C VAL A 125 7.74 -13.64 -16.63
N HIS A 126 8.85 -12.99 -16.94
CA HIS A 126 10.15 -13.30 -16.38
C HIS A 126 10.38 -12.39 -15.17
N ILE A 127 11.00 -12.95 -14.14
CA ILE A 127 11.36 -12.29 -12.89
C ILE A 127 12.82 -12.62 -12.64
N GLU A 128 13.68 -11.62 -12.69
CA GLU A 128 15.07 -11.74 -12.28
C GLU A 128 15.23 -11.19 -10.87
N LEU A 129 15.97 -11.94 -10.06
CA LEU A 129 16.35 -11.61 -8.71
C LEU A 129 17.87 -11.57 -8.65
N SER A 130 18.41 -10.40 -8.37
CA SER A 130 19.84 -10.16 -8.23
C SER A 130 20.21 -10.06 -6.75
N THR A 131 21.42 -10.49 -6.42
CA THR A 131 22.08 -10.31 -5.13
C THR A 131 23.55 -10.03 -5.44
N ASP A 132 24.31 -9.53 -4.46
CA ASP A 132 25.73 -9.22 -4.65
C ASP A 132 26.53 -10.39 -5.26
N ASP A 133 26.15 -11.63 -4.93
CA ASP A 133 26.89 -12.84 -5.31
C ASP A 133 26.19 -13.71 -6.37
N SER A 134 24.91 -13.45 -6.71
CA SER A 134 24.14 -14.35 -7.57
C SER A 134 22.95 -13.71 -8.28
N ILE A 135 22.60 -14.24 -9.45
CA ILE A 135 21.42 -13.89 -10.22
C ILE A 135 20.55 -15.13 -10.38
N CYS A 136 19.24 -14.98 -10.22
CA CYS A 136 18.24 -16.02 -10.38
C CYS A 136 17.14 -15.53 -11.31
N GLU A 137 16.92 -16.25 -12.41
CA GLU A 137 15.84 -15.94 -13.35
C GLU A 137 14.71 -16.97 -13.24
N LEU A 138 13.49 -16.46 -13.06
CA LEU A 138 12.27 -17.25 -12.93
C LEU A 138 11.30 -16.89 -14.04
N SER A 139 10.51 -17.85 -14.50
CA SER A 139 9.38 -17.56 -15.39
C SER A 139 8.07 -18.14 -14.85
N VAL A 140 7.00 -17.37 -14.99
CA VAL A 140 5.63 -17.75 -14.63
C VAL A 140 4.70 -17.51 -15.81
N ARG A 141 3.65 -18.33 -15.95
CA ARG A 141 2.66 -18.12 -17.02
C ARG A 141 1.88 -16.84 -16.77
N ALA A 142 1.79 -15.98 -17.78
CA ALA A 142 1.00 -14.75 -17.68
C ALA A 142 -0.48 -15.05 -17.40
N SER A 143 -1.02 -16.15 -17.96
CA SER A 143 -2.39 -16.60 -17.74
C SER A 143 -2.72 -16.95 -16.28
N GLU A 144 -1.70 -17.22 -15.46
CA GLU A 144 -1.86 -17.52 -14.03
C GLU A 144 -1.61 -16.28 -13.17
N LEU A 145 -0.56 -15.52 -13.49
CA LEU A 145 -0.16 -14.33 -12.73
C LEU A 145 -1.15 -13.18 -12.89
N THR A 146 -1.62 -12.89 -14.11
CA THR A 146 -2.54 -11.78 -14.40
C THR A 146 -3.82 -11.82 -13.56
N PRO A 147 -4.62 -12.90 -13.57
CA PRO A 147 -5.87 -12.92 -12.78
C PRO A 147 -5.62 -12.84 -11.27
N TRP A 148 -4.48 -13.33 -10.80
CA TRP A 148 -4.11 -13.18 -9.39
C TRP A 148 -3.78 -11.73 -9.04
N LEU A 149 -3.02 -11.03 -9.87
CA LEU A 149 -2.74 -9.61 -9.68
C LEU A 149 -4.01 -8.75 -9.81
N GLU A 150 -4.91 -9.06 -10.72
CA GLU A 150 -6.23 -8.41 -10.83
C GLU A 150 -7.04 -8.58 -9.54
N GLN A 151 -7.00 -9.76 -8.92
CA GLN A 151 -7.60 -9.98 -7.60
C GLN A 151 -6.99 -9.06 -6.52
N THR A 152 -5.67 -8.86 -6.52
CA THR A 152 -5.04 -7.92 -5.57
C THR A 152 -5.44 -6.47 -5.80
N ALA A 153 -5.59 -6.07 -7.07
CA ALA A 153 -6.07 -4.74 -7.46
C ALA A 153 -7.55 -4.53 -7.12
N ALA A 154 -8.36 -5.59 -7.12
CA ALA A 154 -9.74 -5.54 -6.64
C ALA A 154 -9.83 -5.41 -5.11
N ILE A 155 -8.88 -5.97 -4.35
CA ILE A 155 -8.82 -5.81 -2.89
C ILE A 155 -8.41 -4.38 -2.52
N VAL A 156 -7.33 -3.88 -3.13
CA VAL A 156 -6.91 -2.48 -2.98
C VAL A 156 -6.61 -1.90 -4.36
N PRO A 157 -7.45 -1.01 -4.90
CA PRO A 157 -7.18 -0.38 -6.18
C PRO A 157 -5.83 0.37 -6.17
N PRO A 158 -5.06 0.36 -7.27
CA PRO A 158 -3.86 1.18 -7.38
C PRO A 158 -4.16 2.66 -7.08
N GLY A 159 -3.28 3.31 -6.33
CA GLY A 159 -3.44 4.69 -5.85
C GLY A 159 -4.35 4.85 -4.62
N HIS A 160 -5.00 3.78 -4.13
CA HIS A 160 -5.85 3.81 -2.93
C HIS A 160 -5.20 3.16 -1.71
N GLU A 161 -3.94 2.74 -1.82
CA GLU A 161 -3.20 2.04 -0.77
C GLU A 161 -3.09 2.87 0.52
N GLY A 162 -2.99 4.19 0.41
CA GLY A 162 -2.94 5.10 1.56
C GLY A 162 -4.16 5.01 2.47
N HIS A 163 -5.33 4.58 1.98
CA HIS A 163 -6.51 4.38 2.83
C HIS A 163 -6.40 3.15 3.74
N TYR A 164 -5.51 2.21 3.39
CA TYR A 164 -5.29 0.97 4.13
C TYR A 164 -4.11 1.07 5.10
N LEU A 165 -3.36 2.18 5.04
CA LEU A 165 -2.27 2.50 5.93
C LEU A 165 -2.65 3.76 6.70
N ASP A 166 -2.96 3.63 8.00
CA ASP A 166 -3.16 4.78 8.89
C ASP A 166 -1.81 5.44 9.22
N LEU A 167 -1.17 5.97 8.18
CA LEU A 167 0.19 6.51 8.24
C LEU A 167 0.24 7.75 9.12
N ASP A 168 -0.79 8.59 9.09
CA ASP A 168 -0.88 9.80 9.91
C ASP A 168 -0.89 9.46 11.40
N THR A 169 -1.67 8.47 11.82
CA THR A 169 -1.67 8.03 13.22
C THR A 169 -0.35 7.37 13.60
N HIS A 170 0.26 6.61 12.71
CA HIS A 170 1.55 5.97 12.97
C HIS A 170 2.68 6.99 13.12
N LEU A 171 2.74 7.97 12.21
CA LEU A 171 3.70 9.08 12.25
C LEU A 171 3.47 9.96 13.49
N ALA A 172 2.22 10.26 13.83
CA ALA A 172 1.90 11.03 15.03
C ALA A 172 2.41 10.35 16.31
N ARG A 173 2.37 9.01 16.40
CA ARG A 173 2.94 8.26 17.54
C ARG A 173 4.47 8.35 17.59
N LEU A 174 5.13 8.16 16.46
CA LEU A 174 6.59 8.27 16.34
C LEU A 174 7.07 9.68 16.73
N LEU A 175 6.42 10.73 16.20
CA LEU A 175 6.77 12.13 16.49
C LEU A 175 6.39 12.54 17.92
N ALA A 176 5.37 11.94 18.52
CA ALA A 176 5.02 12.14 19.92
C ALA A 176 5.98 11.43 20.90
N GLY A 177 7.00 10.72 20.41
CA GLY A 177 7.94 9.95 21.24
C GLY A 177 7.29 8.79 21.98
N LYS A 178 6.13 8.32 21.50
CA LYS A 178 5.35 7.22 22.10
C LYS A 178 5.46 6.00 21.20
N CYS A 179 6.54 5.25 21.38
CA CYS A 179 6.65 3.87 20.93
C CYS A 179 6.18 2.93 22.05
#